data_AF-A0A949UEC8-F1
#
_entry.id   AF-A0A949UEC8-F1
#
_cell.length_a   1.000
_cell.length_b   1.000
_cell.length_c   1.000
_cell.angle_alpha   90.00
_cell.angle_beta   90.00
_cell.angle_gamma   90.00
#
_symmetry.space_group_name_H-M   'P 1'
#
loop_
_entity.id
_entity.type
_entity.pdbx_description
1 polymer ?
#
loop_
_entity_poly.entity_id
_entity_poly.type
_entity_poly.pdbx_seq_one_letter_code
_entity_poly.pdbx_strand_id
1 'polypeptide(L)'
;MVSISDSLTVENAGSYYKVHYSTVGEYYAPTDTATIGQAVGKGAAALGLAGDITAEQFDCLLRGVDPASQAMLRGALSRPDAVQRAGFDMTFSPPKSVSIQALVAGDTRLIEAARDAALRAIQEAERCAFARRHGGSEWVQTNNICAVVFEHYDARESMTGQHGPMPQLHHHTFITNLTQRPDRQWRSLENKQIYKARPFVDAIYMGELARNVEQLGYRTVRSADGSFELEGYTRKQIEAFSERSQDIERVKAERSITNAKIAREIVIETRKAKREHDPEKLRVEREALAAAHGINLNNHPMRPVQRPMTPEAQAQQSLHFALRHGSARSAVIDERDVITAALKHGIGATDLDHVRSQIAAHQNNGNLIAAGRSYLHPLDSYTTREMVQLESENLALVRAHMNHGSPVAGIVIRSAVNGQLVTVGTDKVREWTAARKLLPDQADAAFLTLTTPKWASAVEGLAGTTKTTVVGSIKEFAQIQGWTVRGFGTTTGSVHALNGAGVESQTIAKLLATPLPSPKAGRELWI
;
A
#
# COMPACT_ATOMS: atom_id res chain seq x y z
N MET A 1 6.68 -12.88 1.41
CA MET A 1 5.36 -12.28 1.48
C MET A 1 5.21 -11.77 2.89
N VAL A 2 4.82 -10.52 3.03
CA VAL A 2 4.53 -9.92 4.32
C VAL A 2 3.02 -9.80 4.52
N SER A 3 2.56 -10.36 5.63
CA SER A 3 1.17 -10.26 6.06
C SER A 3 1.11 -9.56 7.42
N ILE A 4 0.00 -8.84 7.68
CA ILE A 4 -0.21 -8.15 8.96
C ILE A 4 -1.56 -8.60 9.51
N SER A 5 -1.58 -9.09 10.74
CA SER A 5 -2.78 -9.50 11.45
C SER A 5 -3.63 -8.30 11.86
N ASP A 6 -4.87 -8.54 12.29
CA ASP A 6 -5.60 -7.52 13.06
C ASP A 6 -4.94 -7.35 14.44
N SER A 7 -5.22 -6.21 15.09
CA SER A 7 -4.68 -5.94 16.43
C SER A 7 -5.25 -6.91 17.46
N LEU A 8 -4.38 -7.47 18.28
CA LEU A 8 -4.71 -8.39 19.36
C LEU A 8 -4.87 -7.64 20.68
N THR A 9 -5.81 -8.10 21.50
CA THR A 9 -6.06 -7.61 22.85
C THR A 9 -5.05 -8.25 23.82
N VAL A 10 -4.84 -7.67 25.00
CA VAL A 10 -3.96 -8.27 26.03
C VAL A 10 -4.42 -9.68 26.44
N GLU A 11 -5.73 -9.87 26.58
CA GLU A 11 -6.34 -11.17 26.94
C GLU A 11 -6.08 -12.24 25.87
N ASN A 12 -6.25 -11.88 24.60
CA ASN A 12 -6.06 -12.83 23.49
C ASN A 12 -4.58 -13.02 23.16
N ALA A 13 -3.76 -11.98 23.33
CA ALA A 13 -2.34 -12.00 23.05
C ALA A 13 -1.64 -13.13 23.82
N GLY A 14 -1.71 -13.14 25.16
CA GLY A 14 -0.95 -14.10 25.97
C GLY A 14 -1.27 -15.58 25.65
N SER A 15 -2.54 -15.91 25.41
CA SER A 15 -2.97 -17.25 25.01
C SER A 15 -2.62 -17.57 23.56
N TYR A 16 -2.82 -16.61 22.65
CA TYR A 16 -2.44 -16.72 21.25
C TYR A 16 -0.95 -16.99 21.09
N TYR A 17 -0.07 -16.33 21.85
CA TYR A 17 1.38 -16.56 21.78
C TYR A 17 1.76 -17.97 22.20
N LYS A 18 1.28 -18.43 23.35
CA LYS A 18 1.59 -19.78 23.85
C LYS A 18 1.15 -20.88 22.89
N VAL A 19 0.04 -20.68 22.17
CA VAL A 19 -0.53 -21.68 21.24
C VAL A 19 0.03 -21.56 19.81
N HIS A 20 0.29 -20.35 19.33
CA HIS A 20 0.70 -20.12 17.95
C HIS A 20 2.22 -20.12 17.77
N TYR A 21 2.96 -19.66 18.77
CA TYR A 21 4.39 -19.37 18.70
C TYR A 21 5.28 -20.37 19.43
N SER A 22 4.67 -21.35 20.11
CA SER A 22 5.42 -22.52 20.57
C SER A 22 6.02 -23.25 19.37
N THR A 23 7.34 -23.38 19.38
CA THR A 23 8.16 -24.19 18.46
C THR A 23 8.44 -25.58 19.02
N VAL A 24 7.85 -25.92 20.19
CA VAL A 24 8.01 -27.23 20.82
C VAL A 24 7.59 -28.32 19.83
N GLY A 25 8.56 -29.17 19.46
CA GLY A 25 8.37 -30.25 18.49
C GLY A 25 8.71 -29.90 17.03
N GLU A 26 9.23 -28.71 16.71
CA GLU A 26 9.77 -28.40 15.38
C GLU A 26 11.27 -28.77 15.31
N TYR A 27 11.73 -29.45 14.26
CA TYR A 27 13.08 -30.04 14.16
C TYR A 27 14.23 -29.03 14.33
N TYR A 28 14.04 -27.81 13.80
CA TYR A 28 15.04 -26.74 13.83
C TYR A 28 14.83 -25.78 15.03
N ALA A 29 13.92 -26.09 15.94
CA ALA A 29 13.68 -25.25 17.13
C ALA A 29 14.85 -25.34 18.13
N PRO A 30 15.26 -24.21 18.72
CA PRO A 30 16.20 -24.24 19.85
C PRO A 30 15.64 -25.10 20.99
N THR A 31 16.47 -26.01 21.52
CA THR A 31 16.10 -26.96 22.58
C THR A 31 16.27 -26.41 24.00
N ASP A 32 16.84 -25.21 24.15
CA ASP A 32 17.11 -24.59 25.45
C ASP A 32 16.06 -23.51 25.79
N THR A 33 15.49 -23.60 27.00
CA THR A 33 14.09 -23.21 27.27
C THR A 33 13.87 -21.88 27.99
N ALA A 34 14.90 -21.04 28.15
CA ALA A 34 14.73 -19.74 28.82
C ALA A 34 14.16 -18.65 27.88
N THR A 35 14.35 -18.79 26.57
CA THR A 35 14.13 -17.71 25.59
C THR A 35 13.06 -18.10 24.58
N ILE A 36 12.08 -17.24 24.35
CA ILE A 36 10.96 -17.52 23.45
C ILE A 36 11.08 -16.87 22.07
N GLY A 37 12.01 -15.93 21.89
CA GLY A 37 12.19 -15.20 20.63
C GLY A 37 13.24 -14.10 20.76
N GLN A 38 13.33 -13.23 19.76
CA GLN A 38 14.32 -12.15 19.70
C GLN A 38 13.67 -10.77 19.72
N ALA A 39 14.01 -9.95 20.72
CA ALA A 39 13.59 -8.56 20.82
C ALA A 39 14.31 -7.69 19.78
N VAL A 40 13.52 -6.92 19.02
CA VAL A 40 14.00 -6.06 17.94
C VAL A 40 13.32 -4.69 17.95
N GLY A 41 14.01 -3.72 17.34
CA GLY A 41 13.58 -2.33 17.26
C GLY A 41 14.22 -1.43 18.32
N LYS A 42 14.33 -0.15 18.00
CA LYS A 42 14.91 0.89 18.87
C LYS A 42 14.11 1.06 20.15
N GLY A 43 12.82 0.75 20.14
CA GLY A 43 11.98 0.77 21.35
C GLY A 43 12.36 -0.37 22.29
N ALA A 44 12.55 -1.59 21.78
CA ALA A 44 13.04 -2.71 22.57
C ALA A 44 14.42 -2.39 23.17
N ALA A 45 15.35 -1.86 22.37
CA ALA A 45 16.67 -1.43 22.83
C ALA A 45 16.59 -0.33 23.91
N ALA A 46 15.63 0.59 23.82
CA ALA A 46 15.41 1.62 24.83
C ALA A 46 14.89 1.08 26.18
N LEU A 47 14.32 -0.14 26.19
CA LEU A 47 13.95 -0.89 27.39
C LEU A 47 15.08 -1.82 27.87
N GLY A 48 16.26 -1.76 27.26
CA GLY A 48 17.37 -2.67 27.57
C GLY A 48 17.16 -4.10 27.06
N LEU A 49 16.22 -4.30 26.13
CA LEU A 49 15.96 -5.60 25.50
C LEU A 49 16.74 -5.67 24.18
N ALA A 50 17.74 -6.54 24.11
CA ALA A 50 18.51 -6.79 22.90
C ALA A 50 18.80 -8.29 22.77
N GLY A 51 18.40 -8.89 21.64
CA GLY A 51 18.55 -10.32 21.43
C GLY A 51 17.44 -11.10 22.13
N ASP A 52 17.80 -12.20 22.78
CA ASP A 52 16.81 -13.15 23.30
C ASP A 52 15.93 -12.56 24.41
N ILE A 53 14.66 -12.94 24.42
CA ILE A 53 13.66 -12.48 25.39
C ILE A 53 12.99 -13.67 26.09
N THR A 54 12.74 -13.54 27.41
CA THR A 54 11.99 -14.56 28.17
C THR A 54 10.47 -14.41 28.02
N ALA A 55 9.72 -15.43 28.42
CA ALA A 55 8.26 -15.39 28.40
C ALA A 55 7.69 -14.29 29.31
N GLU A 56 8.31 -14.09 30.48
CA GLU A 56 7.91 -13.09 31.48
C GLU A 56 8.15 -11.67 30.97
N GLN A 57 9.32 -11.44 30.34
CA GLN A 57 9.64 -10.15 29.75
C GLN A 57 8.68 -9.80 28.62
N PHE A 58 8.37 -10.77 27.75
CA PHE A 58 7.42 -10.57 26.68
C PHE A 58 6.01 -10.28 27.21
N ASP A 59 5.56 -11.01 28.23
CA ASP A 59 4.26 -10.82 28.88
C ASP A 59 4.14 -9.41 29.51
N CYS A 60 5.22 -8.87 30.09
CA CYS A 60 5.29 -7.47 30.51
C CYS A 60 5.03 -6.51 29.34
N LEU A 61 5.69 -6.72 28.20
CA LEU A 61 5.50 -5.87 27.01
C LEU A 61 4.07 -5.90 26.47
N LEU A 62 3.41 -7.07 26.48
CA LEU A 62 2.01 -7.22 26.06
C LEU A 62 1.09 -6.34 26.91
N ARG A 63 1.30 -6.32 28.23
CA ARG A 63 0.55 -5.49 29.18
C ARG A 63 0.96 -4.01 29.14
N GLY A 64 2.09 -3.70 28.52
CA GLY A 64 2.65 -2.34 28.49
C GLY A 64 3.34 -1.97 29.81
N VAL A 65 4.03 -2.95 30.39
CA VAL A 65 4.85 -2.85 31.60
C VAL A 65 6.32 -2.97 31.18
N ASP A 66 7.17 -2.17 31.82
CA ASP A 66 8.62 -2.29 31.68
C ASP A 66 9.10 -3.59 32.35
N PRO A 67 9.73 -4.52 31.61
CA PRO A 67 10.21 -5.77 32.19
C PRO A 67 11.24 -5.57 33.33
N ALA A 68 12.03 -4.50 33.28
CA ALA A 68 13.09 -4.25 34.26
C ALA A 68 12.56 -3.51 35.50
N SER A 69 11.86 -2.38 35.29
CA SER A 69 11.40 -1.53 36.40
C SER A 69 10.01 -1.90 36.93
N GLN A 70 9.26 -2.74 36.20
CA GLN A 70 7.84 -3.05 36.45
C GLN A 70 6.92 -1.81 36.41
N ALA A 71 7.41 -0.67 35.91
CA ALA A 71 6.62 0.53 35.75
C ALA A 71 5.67 0.43 34.55
N MET A 72 4.51 1.06 34.66
CA MET A 72 3.56 1.18 33.54
C MET A 72 4.13 2.11 32.46
N LEU A 73 4.31 1.57 31.25
CA LEU A 73 4.78 2.33 30.08
C LEU A 73 3.65 3.10 29.38
N ARG A 74 2.40 2.68 29.56
CA ARG A 74 1.22 3.37 28.99
C ARG A 74 0.23 3.72 30.09
N GLY A 75 -0.38 4.89 29.96
CA GLY A 75 -1.44 5.31 30.87
C GLY A 75 -2.67 4.40 30.78
N ALA A 76 -3.48 4.40 31.84
CA ALA A 76 -4.74 3.68 31.89
C ALA A 76 -5.66 4.08 30.74
N LEU A 77 -6.48 3.13 30.29
CA LEU A 77 -7.47 3.37 29.26
C LEU A 77 -8.38 4.52 29.67
N SER A 78 -8.59 5.47 28.75
CA SER A 78 -9.40 6.67 29.04
C SER A 78 -10.89 6.37 29.22
N ARG A 79 -11.34 5.14 28.91
CA ARG A 79 -12.72 4.70 29.09
C ARG A 79 -12.78 3.30 29.69
N PRO A 80 -13.79 2.99 30.53
CA PRO A 80 -13.92 1.67 31.17
C PRO A 80 -14.22 0.53 30.19
N ASP A 81 -14.83 0.83 29.04
CA ASP A 81 -15.23 -0.10 27.98
C ASP A 81 -14.16 -0.30 26.90
N ALA A 82 -13.06 0.45 26.96
CA ALA A 82 -12.02 0.36 25.94
C ALA A 82 -11.21 -0.93 26.11
N VAL A 83 -11.04 -1.68 25.03
CA VAL A 83 -10.23 -2.90 25.05
C VAL A 83 -8.76 -2.56 24.88
N GLN A 84 -7.92 -3.01 25.81
CA GLN A 84 -6.49 -2.78 25.74
C GLN A 84 -5.85 -3.63 24.63
N ARG A 85 -5.31 -2.96 23.62
CA ARG A 85 -4.57 -3.61 22.54
C ARG A 85 -3.13 -3.90 22.98
N ALA A 86 -2.71 -5.16 22.84
CA ALA A 86 -1.34 -5.60 23.09
C ALA A 86 -0.41 -5.25 21.93
N GLY A 87 -0.89 -5.36 20.69
CA GLY A 87 -0.08 -5.19 19.49
C GLY A 87 -0.69 -5.89 18.29
N PHE A 88 0.11 -6.16 17.27
CA PHE A 88 -0.29 -6.89 16.07
C PHE A 88 0.91 -7.65 15.49
N ASP A 89 0.64 -8.69 14.73
CA ASP A 89 1.67 -9.54 14.14
C ASP A 89 1.96 -9.14 12.70
N MET A 90 3.25 -9.10 12.35
CA MET A 90 3.76 -8.92 10.99
C MET A 90 4.56 -10.17 10.62
N THR A 91 3.97 -11.04 9.82
CA THR A 91 4.59 -12.32 9.44
C THR A 91 5.34 -12.18 8.12
N PHE A 92 6.62 -12.56 8.12
CA PHE A 92 7.48 -12.62 6.94
C PHE A 92 7.62 -14.08 6.50
N SER A 93 7.21 -14.39 5.28
CA SER A 93 7.31 -15.75 4.73
C SER A 93 8.12 -15.73 3.43
N PRO A 94 9.26 -16.42 3.33
CA PRO A 94 9.99 -16.55 2.08
C PRO A 94 9.19 -17.35 1.04
N PRO A 95 9.61 -17.35 -0.23
CA PRO A 95 9.04 -18.23 -1.24
C PRO A 95 9.11 -19.70 -0.84
N LYS A 96 8.26 -20.52 -1.47
CA LYS A 96 8.12 -21.92 -1.07
C LYS A 96 9.37 -22.73 -1.40
N SER A 97 9.99 -22.48 -2.55
CA SER A 97 11.26 -23.10 -2.93
C SER A 97 12.37 -22.86 -1.88
N VAL A 98 12.45 -21.65 -1.32
CA VAL A 98 13.40 -21.31 -0.24
C VAL A 98 13.10 -22.14 1.00
N SER A 99 11.83 -22.30 1.39
CA SER A 99 11.44 -23.15 2.53
C SER A 99 11.77 -24.63 2.29
N ILE A 100 11.55 -25.14 1.06
CA ILE A 100 11.89 -26.53 0.72
C ILE A 100 13.41 -26.75 0.80
N GLN A 101 14.19 -25.87 0.18
CA GLN A 101 15.65 -25.98 0.17
C GLN A 101 16.25 -25.78 1.58
N ALA A 102 15.71 -24.86 2.38
CA ALA A 102 16.18 -24.63 3.73
C ALA A 102 15.88 -25.82 4.66
N LEU A 103 14.65 -26.33 4.64
CA LEU A 103 14.14 -27.21 5.68
C LEU A 103 14.16 -28.69 5.29
N VAL A 104 13.99 -29.00 4.01
CA VAL A 104 13.99 -30.39 3.51
C VAL A 104 15.38 -30.78 3.04
N ALA A 105 16.07 -29.93 2.29
CA ALA A 105 17.47 -30.20 1.93
C ALA A 105 18.47 -29.84 3.05
N GLY A 106 18.01 -29.14 4.09
CA GLY A 106 18.82 -28.84 5.28
C GLY A 106 19.84 -27.71 5.12
N ASP A 107 19.67 -26.80 4.15
CA ASP A 107 20.57 -25.65 4.02
C ASP A 107 20.18 -24.51 4.97
N THR A 108 20.74 -24.53 6.17
CA THR A 108 20.45 -23.56 7.23
C THR A 108 20.86 -22.11 6.88
N ARG A 109 21.77 -21.92 5.91
CA ARG A 109 22.18 -20.57 5.46
C ARG A 109 21.01 -19.80 4.86
N LEU A 110 20.03 -20.50 4.28
CA LEU A 110 18.79 -19.89 3.77
C LEU A 110 17.86 -19.41 4.90
N ILE A 111 17.92 -20.04 6.07
CA ILE A 111 17.17 -19.60 7.26
C ILE A 111 17.74 -18.26 7.74
N GLU A 112 19.06 -18.16 7.86
CA GLU A 112 19.77 -16.93 8.21
C GLU A 112 19.50 -15.81 7.18
N ALA A 113 19.61 -16.12 5.89
CA ALA A 113 19.32 -15.18 4.81
C ALA A 113 17.89 -14.60 4.88
N ALA A 114 16.90 -15.44 5.24
CA ALA A 114 15.51 -15.03 5.44
C ALA A 114 15.31 -14.20 6.71
N ARG A 115 16.00 -14.55 7.80
CA ARG A 115 15.98 -13.78 9.05
C ARG A 115 16.57 -12.39 8.84
N ASP A 116 17.73 -12.27 8.20
CA ASP A 116 18.39 -10.99 7.92
C ASP A 116 17.53 -10.07 7.06
N ALA A 117 16.89 -10.63 6.01
CA ALA A 117 15.95 -9.90 5.18
C ALA A 117 14.73 -9.40 5.99
N ALA A 118 14.20 -10.22 6.90
CA ALA A 118 13.10 -9.81 7.78
C ALA A 118 13.53 -8.69 8.72
N LEU A 119 14.69 -8.80 9.38
CA LEU A 119 15.23 -7.77 10.26
C LEU A 119 15.41 -6.43 9.53
N ARG A 120 15.95 -6.44 8.30
CA ARG A 120 16.09 -5.23 7.48
C ARG A 120 14.73 -4.60 7.16
N ALA A 121 13.74 -5.41 6.81
CA ALA A 121 12.40 -4.92 6.52
C ALA A 121 11.68 -4.36 7.77
N ILE A 122 11.89 -4.95 8.95
CA ILE A 122 11.37 -4.48 10.25
C ILE A 122 11.96 -3.10 10.60
N GLN A 123 13.26 -2.89 10.38
CA GLN A 123 13.91 -1.58 10.60
C GLN A 123 13.27 -0.47 9.75
N GLU A 124 12.80 -0.81 8.55
CA GLU A 124 12.14 0.16 7.67
C GLU A 124 10.66 0.36 8.03
N ALA A 125 9.98 -0.69 8.50
CA ALA A 125 8.64 -0.57 9.10
C ALA A 125 8.65 0.35 10.33
N GLU A 126 9.70 0.26 11.16
CA GLU A 126 9.88 1.08 12.36
C GLU A 126 9.85 2.59 12.06
N ARG A 127 10.37 3.03 10.91
CA ARG A 127 10.37 4.45 10.50
C ARG A 127 8.97 4.99 10.19
N CYS A 128 7.97 4.11 10.08
CA CYS A 128 6.57 4.48 9.91
C CYS A 128 5.80 4.56 11.25
N ALA A 129 6.48 4.43 12.39
CA ALA A 129 5.88 4.48 13.71
C ALA A 129 5.52 5.91 14.15
N PHE A 130 4.30 6.07 14.66
CA PHE A 130 3.80 7.31 15.26
C PHE A 130 3.19 7.05 16.64
N ALA A 131 3.03 8.13 17.40
CA ALA A 131 2.15 8.20 18.56
C ALA A 131 1.27 9.46 18.49
N ARG A 132 0.19 9.49 19.27
CA ARG A 132 -0.57 10.72 19.51
C ARG A 132 0.08 11.54 20.62
N ARG A 133 0.05 12.87 20.49
CA ARG A 133 0.36 13.80 21.58
C ARG A 133 -0.77 13.82 22.62
N HIS A 134 -0.46 14.35 23.81
CA HIS A 134 -1.47 14.61 24.85
C HIS A 134 -2.65 15.42 24.28
N GLY A 135 -3.89 14.99 24.55
CA GLY A 135 -5.10 15.57 23.98
C GLY A 135 -5.52 15.02 22.61
N GLY A 136 -4.74 14.10 22.01
CA GLY A 136 -5.14 13.33 20.82
C GLY A 136 -5.15 14.10 19.50
N SER A 137 -4.79 15.39 19.47
CA SER A 137 -4.89 16.23 18.27
C SER A 137 -3.74 16.03 17.30
N GLU A 138 -2.51 15.86 17.79
CA GLU A 138 -1.29 15.87 16.96
C GLU A 138 -0.64 14.48 16.84
N TRP A 139 -0.10 14.21 15.65
CA TRP A 139 0.70 13.02 15.36
C TRP A 139 2.19 13.31 15.54
N VAL A 140 2.88 12.48 16.30
CA VAL A 140 4.32 12.58 16.53
C VAL A 140 4.98 11.34 15.96
N GLN A 141 5.89 11.51 15.00
CA GLN A 141 6.67 10.40 14.46
C GLN A 141 7.70 9.97 15.50
N THR A 142 7.65 8.70 15.89
CA THR A 142 8.48 8.16 16.97
C THR A 142 9.71 7.43 16.42
N ASN A 143 9.61 6.86 15.21
CA ASN A 143 10.69 6.10 14.57
C ASN A 143 11.26 4.98 15.44
N ASN A 144 10.44 4.41 16.32
CA ASN A 144 10.81 3.27 17.14
C ASN A 144 9.62 2.36 17.41
N ILE A 145 9.87 1.06 17.41
CA ILE A 145 8.92 0.03 17.82
C ILE A 145 9.58 -0.89 18.85
N CYS A 146 8.76 -1.55 19.66
CA CYS A 146 9.18 -2.70 20.45
C CYS A 146 8.54 -3.95 19.87
N ALA A 147 9.33 -4.83 19.28
CA ALA A 147 8.84 -6.04 18.64
C ALA A 147 9.62 -7.28 19.06
N VAL A 148 9.01 -8.45 18.91
CA VAL A 148 9.64 -9.74 19.16
C VAL A 148 9.46 -10.63 17.93
N VAL A 149 10.56 -11.18 17.43
CA VAL A 149 10.61 -12.10 16.30
C VAL A 149 10.62 -13.53 16.81
N PHE A 150 9.75 -14.35 16.22
CA PHE A 150 9.62 -15.76 16.46
C PHE A 150 9.77 -16.51 15.13
N GLU A 151 10.67 -17.48 15.11
CA GLU A 151 10.96 -18.26 13.90
C GLU A 151 10.19 -19.59 13.93
N HIS A 152 9.55 -19.92 12.82
CA HIS A 152 8.77 -21.13 12.64
C HIS A 152 9.10 -21.82 11.33
N TYR A 153 9.00 -23.14 11.32
CA TYR A 153 9.46 -23.98 10.22
C TYR A 153 8.33 -24.72 9.51
N ASP A 154 7.16 -24.84 10.14
CA ASP A 154 6.08 -25.68 9.64
C ASP A 154 4.79 -24.91 9.36
N ALA A 155 4.12 -25.25 8.26
CA ALA A 155 2.75 -24.80 8.01
C ALA A 155 1.77 -25.45 8.99
N ARG A 156 0.51 -24.99 8.96
CA ARG A 156 -0.58 -25.79 9.56
C ARG A 156 -0.87 -27.00 8.67
N GLU A 157 -1.28 -28.12 9.28
CA GLU A 157 -1.74 -29.32 8.58
C GLU A 157 -2.82 -29.00 7.53
N SER A 158 -2.79 -29.75 6.44
CA SER A 158 -3.85 -29.72 5.42
C SER A 158 -5.16 -30.35 5.95
N MET A 159 -6.28 -29.92 5.38
CA MET A 159 -7.59 -30.51 5.62
C MET A 159 -7.64 -31.98 5.22
N THR A 160 -6.91 -32.39 4.18
CA THR A 160 -6.87 -33.78 3.70
C THR A 160 -6.24 -34.71 4.74
N GLY A 161 -5.25 -34.21 5.49
CA GLY A 161 -4.46 -34.99 6.44
C GLY A 161 -3.66 -36.11 5.78
N GLN A 162 -3.42 -36.02 4.47
CA GLN A 162 -2.67 -37.02 3.71
C GLN A 162 -1.20 -37.06 4.14
N HIS A 163 -0.64 -35.89 4.43
CA HIS A 163 0.70 -35.73 4.94
C HIS A 163 0.69 -34.93 6.24
N GLY A 164 1.79 -35.00 7.00
CA GLY A 164 2.05 -34.06 8.08
C GLY A 164 2.17 -32.61 7.59
N PRO A 165 2.41 -31.66 8.50
CA PRO A 165 2.65 -30.26 8.15
C PRO A 165 3.68 -30.09 7.03
N MET A 166 3.46 -29.16 6.11
CA MET A 166 4.41 -28.87 5.03
C MET A 166 5.49 -27.87 5.49
N PRO A 167 6.74 -27.94 4.97
CA PRO A 167 7.82 -27.03 5.33
C PRO A 167 7.47 -25.61 4.91
N GLN A 168 7.41 -24.69 5.87
CA GLN A 168 7.09 -23.29 5.67
C GLN A 168 7.91 -22.48 6.65
N LEU A 169 9.10 -22.05 6.24
CA LEU A 169 9.86 -21.08 7.03
C LEU A 169 9.03 -19.80 7.12
N HIS A 170 8.95 -19.19 8.29
CA HIS A 170 8.37 -17.87 8.46
C HIS A 170 8.77 -17.24 9.79
N HIS A 171 8.85 -15.91 9.80
CA HIS A 171 9.17 -15.11 10.97
C HIS A 171 7.94 -14.33 11.38
N HIS A 172 7.33 -14.70 12.50
CA HIS A 172 6.30 -13.87 13.09
C HIS A 172 6.96 -12.75 13.89
N THR A 173 6.71 -11.50 13.49
CA THR A 173 7.21 -10.33 14.21
C THR A 173 6.06 -9.68 14.94
N PHE A 174 5.95 -9.93 16.24
CA PHE A 174 4.93 -9.30 17.05
C PHE A 174 5.35 -7.88 17.42
N ILE A 175 4.69 -6.88 16.83
CA ILE A 175 4.90 -5.48 17.13
C ILE A 175 3.95 -5.10 18.27
N THR A 176 4.54 -4.87 19.44
CA THR A 176 3.78 -4.45 20.62
C THR A 176 3.24 -3.05 20.41
N ASN A 177 2.16 -2.70 21.10
CA ASN A 177 1.52 -1.39 21.03
C ASN A 177 2.32 -0.33 21.83
N LEU A 178 3.65 -0.40 21.82
CA LEU A 178 4.56 0.46 22.58
C LEU A 178 5.47 1.23 21.64
N THR A 179 5.60 2.54 21.90
CA THR A 179 6.58 3.39 21.24
C THR A 179 6.94 4.55 22.16
N GLN A 180 8.20 5.00 22.09
CA GLN A 180 8.72 6.12 22.88
C GLN A 180 8.71 7.40 22.05
N ARG A 181 8.11 8.47 22.57
CA ARG A 181 8.15 9.78 21.91
C ARG A 181 9.51 10.46 22.11
N PRO A 182 9.83 11.51 21.33
CA PRO A 182 11.04 12.30 21.52
C PRO A 182 11.21 12.87 22.94
N ASP A 183 10.09 13.13 23.64
CA ASP A 183 10.07 13.56 25.05
C ASP A 183 10.33 12.43 26.06
N ARG A 184 10.81 11.27 25.59
CA ARG A 184 11.08 10.03 26.34
C ARG A 184 9.85 9.37 26.97
N GLN A 185 8.66 9.91 26.74
CA GLN A 185 7.44 9.32 27.27
C GLN A 185 6.93 8.20 26.35
N TRP A 186 6.64 7.06 26.97
CA TRP A 186 6.02 5.93 26.32
C TRP A 186 4.54 6.15 26.04
N ARG A 187 4.08 5.71 24.88
CA ARG A 187 2.70 5.84 24.40
C ARG A 187 2.27 4.62 23.60
N SER A 188 0.96 4.52 23.38
CA SER A 188 0.39 3.59 22.41
C SER A 188 0.91 3.90 21.01
N LEU A 189 1.26 2.85 20.28
CA LEU A 189 1.70 2.93 18.89
C LEU A 189 0.49 3.19 17.99
N GLU A 190 0.56 4.26 17.19
CA GLU A 190 -0.33 4.43 16.06
C GLU A 190 0.17 3.57 14.89
N ASN A 191 -0.60 2.56 14.53
CA ASN A 191 -0.18 1.53 13.58
C ASN A 191 -0.66 1.75 12.14
N LYS A 192 -1.57 2.71 11.87
CA LYS A 192 -2.16 2.91 10.53
C LYS A 192 -1.13 3.07 9.42
N GLN A 193 -0.05 3.81 9.67
CA GLN A 193 1.00 4.00 8.66
C GLN A 193 1.87 2.76 8.46
N ILE A 194 2.05 1.93 9.49
CA ILE A 194 2.71 0.61 9.36
C ILE A 194 1.86 -0.32 8.50
N TYR A 195 0.54 -0.38 8.72
CA TYR A 195 -0.37 -1.17 7.86
C TYR A 195 -0.32 -0.71 6.40
N LYS A 196 -0.32 0.61 6.17
CA LYS A 196 -0.17 1.18 4.82
C LYS A 196 1.19 0.88 4.19
N ALA A 197 2.24 0.78 5.00
CA ALA A 197 3.59 0.46 4.56
C ALA A 197 3.80 -1.02 4.21
N ARG A 198 2.79 -1.91 4.36
CA ARG A 198 2.93 -3.35 4.05
C ARG A 198 3.56 -3.63 2.68
N PRO A 199 3.13 -3.02 1.56
CA PRO A 199 3.74 -3.28 0.25
C PRO A 199 5.21 -2.86 0.17
N PHE A 200 5.58 -1.78 0.88
CA PHE A 200 6.94 -1.28 0.99
C PHE A 200 7.84 -2.22 1.79
N VAL A 201 7.36 -2.67 2.95
CA VAL A 201 8.06 -3.66 3.79
C VAL A 201 8.21 -4.99 3.05
N ASP A 202 7.18 -5.43 2.32
CA ASP A 202 7.22 -6.65 1.50
C ASP A 202 8.24 -6.56 0.36
N ALA A 203 8.29 -5.43 -0.34
CA ALA A 203 9.26 -5.21 -1.41
C ALA A 203 10.71 -5.20 -0.90
N ILE A 204 10.95 -4.62 0.28
CA ILE A 204 12.26 -4.68 0.95
C ILE A 204 12.60 -6.12 1.31
N TYR A 205 11.71 -6.81 2.02
CA TYR A 205 11.93 -8.20 2.41
C TYR A 205 12.26 -9.11 1.21
N MET A 206 11.49 -9.00 0.13
CA MET A 206 11.69 -9.79 -1.08
C MET A 206 12.97 -9.41 -1.83
N GLY A 207 13.29 -8.12 -1.92
CA GLY A 207 14.53 -7.64 -2.54
C GLY A 207 15.78 -8.09 -1.79
N GLU A 208 15.80 -7.90 -0.47
CA GLU A 208 16.91 -8.32 0.38
C GLU A 208 17.05 -9.84 0.41
N LEU A 209 15.95 -10.59 0.53
CA LEU A 209 16.01 -12.05 0.48
C LEU A 209 16.55 -12.55 -0.86
N ALA A 210 16.07 -12.02 -1.98
CA ALA A 210 16.58 -12.39 -3.31
C ALA A 210 18.09 -12.13 -3.40
N ARG A 211 18.55 -10.98 -2.92
CA ARG A 211 19.98 -10.65 -2.87
C ARG A 211 20.77 -11.64 -2.00
N ASN A 212 20.28 -11.95 -0.79
CA ASN A 212 20.96 -12.84 0.15
C ASN A 212 21.09 -14.26 -0.42
N VAL A 213 20.03 -14.81 -1.02
CA VAL A 213 20.11 -16.15 -1.63
C VAL A 213 21.01 -16.17 -2.87
N GLU A 214 21.05 -15.08 -3.66
CA GLU A 214 21.97 -14.95 -4.79
C GLU A 214 23.44 -14.89 -4.35
N GLN A 215 23.73 -14.27 -3.21
CA GLN A 215 25.08 -14.28 -2.62
C GLN A 215 25.50 -15.66 -2.15
N LEU A 216 24.55 -16.51 -1.73
CA LEU A 216 24.80 -17.91 -1.42
C LEU A 216 25.02 -18.79 -2.67
N GLY A 217 24.77 -18.25 -3.87
CA GLY A 217 24.95 -18.92 -5.15
C GLY A 217 23.67 -19.47 -5.77
N TYR A 218 22.50 -19.23 -5.18
CA TYR A 218 21.22 -19.60 -5.77
C TYR A 218 20.78 -18.60 -6.83
N ARG A 219 20.16 -19.07 -7.91
CA ARG A 219 19.52 -18.17 -8.89
C ARG A 219 18.04 -18.01 -8.57
N THR A 220 17.49 -16.84 -8.88
CA THR A 220 16.08 -16.52 -8.67
C THR A 220 15.34 -16.40 -9.99
N VAL A 221 14.13 -16.97 -10.07
CA VAL A 221 13.20 -16.81 -11.19
C VAL A 221 12.08 -15.90 -10.73
N ARG A 222 11.96 -14.73 -11.35
CA ARG A 222 11.02 -13.69 -10.95
C ARG A 222 9.64 -13.94 -11.55
N SER A 223 8.62 -13.66 -10.74
CA SER A 223 7.22 -13.59 -11.17
C SER A 223 6.82 -12.15 -11.50
N ALA A 224 5.79 -11.98 -12.32
CA ALA A 224 5.29 -10.66 -12.73
C ALA A 224 4.76 -9.81 -11.55
N ASP A 225 4.37 -10.44 -10.43
CA ASP A 225 3.85 -9.78 -9.24
C ASP A 225 4.95 -9.25 -8.28
N GLY A 226 6.22 -9.48 -8.61
CA GLY A 226 7.37 -9.11 -7.80
C GLY A 226 7.75 -10.15 -6.75
N SER A 227 7.20 -11.37 -6.80
CA SER A 227 7.72 -12.53 -6.07
C SER A 227 8.82 -13.25 -6.86
N PHE A 228 9.53 -14.19 -6.24
CA PHE A 228 10.49 -15.05 -6.93
C PHE A 228 10.43 -16.47 -6.37
N GLU A 229 10.97 -17.43 -7.10
CA GLU A 229 11.29 -18.78 -6.62
C GLU A 229 12.74 -19.12 -7.01
N LEU A 230 13.37 -20.09 -6.34
CA LEU A 230 14.69 -20.58 -6.70
C LEU A 230 14.64 -21.30 -8.06
N GLU A 231 15.62 -21.02 -8.92
CA GLU A 231 15.81 -21.71 -10.19
C GLU A 231 16.07 -23.21 -9.94
N GLY A 232 15.33 -24.10 -10.61
CA GLY A 232 15.46 -25.55 -10.40
C GLY A 232 14.20 -26.20 -9.82
N TYR A 233 13.27 -25.39 -9.30
CA TYR A 233 11.94 -25.84 -8.91
C TYR A 233 10.91 -25.57 -10.01
N THR A 234 10.17 -26.60 -10.39
CA THR A 234 8.99 -26.46 -11.25
C THR A 234 7.78 -26.01 -10.44
N ARG A 235 6.79 -25.41 -11.11
CA ARG A 235 5.54 -25.01 -10.45
C ARG A 235 4.83 -26.18 -9.78
N LYS A 236 4.79 -27.36 -10.43
CA LYS A 236 4.19 -28.58 -9.89
C LYS A 236 4.86 -29.05 -8.60
N GLN A 237 6.20 -28.93 -8.51
CA GLN A 237 6.96 -29.27 -7.30
C GLN A 237 6.65 -28.31 -6.15
N ILE A 238 6.57 -27.00 -6.43
CA ILE A 238 6.16 -26.01 -5.42
C ILE A 238 4.74 -26.28 -4.91
N GLU A 239 3.82 -26.60 -5.81
CA GLU A 239 2.42 -26.89 -5.48
C GLU A 239 2.26 -28.15 -4.65
N ALA A 240 3.09 -29.18 -4.86
CA ALA A 240 3.08 -30.41 -4.06
C ALA A 240 3.32 -30.15 -2.56
N PHE A 241 4.13 -29.15 -2.22
CA PHE A 241 4.38 -28.76 -0.82
C PHE A 241 3.42 -27.66 -0.32
N SER A 242 2.44 -27.25 -1.13
CA SER A 242 1.55 -26.10 -0.86
C SER A 242 0.11 -26.51 -0.56
N GLU A 243 -0.11 -27.72 -0.04
CA GLU A 243 -1.45 -28.29 0.24
C GLU A 243 -2.36 -27.35 1.04
N ARG A 244 -1.82 -26.68 2.07
CA ARG A 244 -2.59 -25.73 2.88
C ARG A 244 -3.13 -24.57 2.06
N SER A 245 -2.37 -24.06 1.09
CA SER A 245 -2.81 -23.00 0.20
C SER A 245 -3.89 -23.51 -0.75
N GLN A 246 -3.75 -24.74 -1.26
CA GLN A 246 -4.76 -25.38 -2.10
C GLN A 246 -6.09 -25.57 -1.36
N ASP A 247 -6.05 -25.94 -0.07
CA ASP A 247 -7.25 -26.02 0.75
C ASP A 247 -7.97 -24.66 0.87
N ILE A 248 -7.21 -23.59 1.12
CA ILE A 248 -7.76 -22.23 1.23
C ILE A 248 -8.40 -21.82 -0.09
N GLU A 249 -7.71 -22.00 -1.21
CA GLU A 249 -8.22 -21.62 -2.52
C GLU A 249 -9.43 -22.45 -2.93
N ARG A 250 -9.45 -23.75 -2.61
CA ARG A 250 -10.62 -24.62 -2.81
C ARG A 250 -11.84 -24.11 -2.04
N VAL A 251 -11.71 -23.83 -0.74
CA VAL A 251 -12.83 -23.33 0.08
C VAL A 251 -13.28 -21.95 -0.37
N LYS A 252 -12.36 -21.07 -0.78
CA LYS A 252 -12.73 -19.76 -1.37
C LYS A 252 -13.54 -19.92 -2.66
N ALA A 253 -13.12 -20.83 -3.54
CA ALA A 253 -13.80 -21.10 -4.80
C ALA A 253 -15.20 -21.69 -4.56
N GLU A 254 -15.30 -22.72 -3.70
CA GLU A 254 -16.58 -23.36 -3.33
C GLU A 254 -17.59 -22.36 -2.77
N ARG A 255 -17.12 -21.40 -1.95
CA ARG A 255 -17.97 -20.38 -1.33
C ARG A 255 -18.08 -19.10 -2.17
N SER A 256 -17.50 -19.05 -3.37
CA SER A 256 -17.47 -17.87 -4.26
C SER A 256 -16.99 -16.59 -3.56
N ILE A 257 -15.99 -16.71 -2.68
CA ILE A 257 -15.54 -15.61 -1.84
C ILE A 257 -14.50 -14.77 -2.58
N THR A 258 -14.88 -13.53 -2.88
CA THR A 258 -14.02 -12.50 -3.47
C THR A 258 -13.57 -11.45 -2.45
N ASN A 259 -14.20 -11.41 -1.27
CA ASN A 259 -13.92 -10.43 -0.22
C ASN A 259 -12.74 -10.85 0.65
N ALA A 260 -11.72 -9.98 0.75
CA ALA A 260 -10.50 -10.22 1.54
C ALA A 260 -10.74 -10.44 3.05
N LYS A 261 -11.81 -9.88 3.64
CA LYS A 261 -12.14 -10.10 5.05
C LYS A 261 -12.67 -11.52 5.28
N ILE A 262 -13.63 -11.95 4.48
CA ILE A 262 -14.23 -13.29 4.56
C ILE A 262 -13.19 -14.36 4.23
N ALA A 263 -12.29 -14.07 3.28
CA ALA A 263 -11.14 -14.93 2.98
C ALA A 263 -10.25 -15.21 4.21
N ARG A 264 -10.09 -14.25 5.14
CA ARG A 264 -9.31 -14.46 6.38
C ARG A 264 -10.05 -15.33 7.39
N GLU A 265 -11.37 -15.17 7.49
CA GLU A 265 -12.21 -16.00 8.36
C GLU A 265 -12.12 -17.48 7.95
N ILE A 266 -12.12 -17.78 6.64
CA ILE A 266 -11.86 -19.13 6.12
C ILE A 266 -10.49 -19.66 6.56
N VAL A 267 -9.44 -18.82 6.48
CA VAL A 267 -8.08 -19.22 6.89
C VAL A 267 -8.03 -19.62 8.36
N ILE A 268 -8.90 -19.07 9.20
CA ILE A 268 -9.03 -19.41 10.62
C ILE A 268 -9.94 -20.65 10.79
N GLU A 269 -11.09 -20.68 10.14
CA GLU A 269 -12.08 -21.77 10.23
C GLU A 269 -11.50 -23.11 9.77
N THR A 270 -10.71 -23.11 8.70
CA THR A 270 -10.09 -24.32 8.12
C THR A 270 -8.87 -24.81 8.90
N ARG A 271 -8.57 -24.24 10.08
CA ARG A 271 -7.43 -24.65 10.91
C ARG A 271 -7.78 -25.89 11.72
N LYS A 272 -7.03 -26.97 11.51
CA LYS A 272 -6.95 -28.06 12.50
C LYS A 272 -6.12 -27.58 13.72
N ALA A 273 -6.43 -28.16 14.88
CA ALA A 273 -5.62 -27.97 16.08
C ALA A 273 -4.18 -28.45 15.81
N LYS A 274 -3.17 -27.74 16.34
CA LYS A 274 -1.76 -28.16 16.25
C LYS A 274 -1.64 -29.51 16.97
N ARG A 275 -1.15 -30.54 16.28
CA ARG A 275 -0.74 -31.83 16.87
C ARG A 275 0.77 -31.87 16.95
N GLU A 276 1.29 -32.50 17.98
CA GLU A 276 2.72 -32.82 18.05
C GLU A 276 3.05 -33.89 17.01
N HIS A 277 4.08 -33.65 16.21
CA HIS A 277 4.60 -34.60 15.24
C HIS A 277 6.00 -35.00 15.66
N ASP A 278 6.37 -36.24 15.37
CA ASP A 278 7.74 -36.69 15.46
C ASP A 278 8.56 -35.97 14.37
N PRO A 279 9.53 -35.10 14.75
CA PRO A 279 10.28 -34.29 13.80
C PRO A 279 11.00 -35.12 12.73
N GLU A 280 11.51 -36.29 13.14
CA GLU A 280 12.29 -37.15 12.25
C GLU A 280 11.40 -37.88 11.24
N LYS A 281 10.21 -38.31 11.66
CA LYS A 281 9.22 -38.88 10.73
C LYS A 281 8.76 -37.85 9.71
N LEU A 282 8.55 -36.60 10.15
CA LEU A 282 8.13 -35.52 9.27
C LEU A 282 9.23 -35.17 8.24
N ARG A 283 10.50 -35.21 8.63
CA ARG A 283 11.64 -35.08 7.72
C ARG A 283 11.63 -36.17 6.65
N VAL A 284 11.54 -37.44 7.06
CA VAL A 284 11.51 -38.59 6.15
C VAL A 284 10.33 -38.53 5.18
N GLU A 285 9.13 -38.16 5.67
CA GLU A 285 7.95 -38.00 4.83
C GLU A 285 8.15 -36.91 3.76
N ARG A 286 8.71 -35.76 4.13
CA ARG A 286 8.98 -34.65 3.20
C ARG A 286 10.05 -35.01 2.16
N GLU A 287 11.07 -35.77 2.55
CA GLU A 287 12.09 -36.28 1.62
C GLU A 287 11.50 -37.29 0.63
N ALA A 288 10.64 -38.19 1.11
CA ALA A 288 9.91 -39.12 0.25
C ALA A 288 9.00 -38.38 -0.75
N LEU A 289 8.29 -37.33 -0.30
CA LEU A 289 7.49 -36.48 -1.16
C LEU A 289 8.35 -35.74 -2.20
N ALA A 290 9.49 -35.19 -1.78
CA ALA A 290 10.44 -34.54 -2.68
C ALA A 290 10.92 -35.49 -3.77
N ALA A 291 11.30 -36.73 -3.40
CA ALA A 291 11.71 -37.78 -4.33
C ALA A 291 10.58 -38.18 -5.29
N ALA A 292 9.35 -38.35 -4.79
CA ALA A 292 8.18 -38.69 -5.62
C ALA A 292 7.86 -37.62 -6.68
N HIS A 293 8.19 -36.35 -6.39
CA HIS A 293 8.04 -35.23 -7.32
C HIS A 293 9.33 -34.89 -8.09
N GLY A 294 10.38 -35.72 -7.99
CA GLY A 294 11.63 -35.55 -8.72
C GLY A 294 12.44 -34.31 -8.33
N ILE A 295 12.32 -33.85 -7.07
CA ILE A 295 13.11 -32.73 -6.55
C ILE A 295 14.51 -33.25 -6.17
N ASN A 296 15.55 -32.64 -6.74
CA ASN A 296 16.93 -32.97 -6.38
C ASN A 296 17.42 -32.07 -5.24
N LEU A 297 17.25 -32.53 -4.00
CA LEU A 297 17.59 -31.76 -2.80
C LEU A 297 19.11 -31.56 -2.61
N ASN A 298 19.91 -32.58 -2.94
CA ASN A 298 21.35 -32.62 -2.64
C ASN A 298 22.24 -32.02 -3.74
N ASN A 299 21.69 -31.73 -4.91
CA ASN A 299 22.45 -31.19 -6.04
C ASN A 299 21.67 -30.06 -6.73
N HIS A 300 21.09 -29.16 -5.93
CA HIS A 300 20.46 -27.95 -6.45
C HIS A 300 21.51 -27.12 -7.22
N PRO A 301 21.19 -26.61 -8.42
CA PRO A 301 22.15 -25.79 -9.16
C PRO A 301 22.53 -24.55 -8.36
N MET A 302 23.81 -24.42 -8.01
CA MET A 302 24.40 -23.21 -7.43
C MET A 302 25.46 -22.66 -8.38
N ARG A 303 25.30 -21.40 -8.79
CA ARG A 303 26.22 -20.70 -9.70
C ARG A 303 26.23 -19.21 -9.37
N PRO A 304 27.39 -18.54 -9.45
CA PRO A 304 27.45 -17.10 -9.32
C PRO A 304 26.46 -16.40 -10.26
N VAL A 305 25.73 -15.43 -9.72
CA VAL A 305 24.83 -14.59 -10.50
C VAL A 305 25.64 -13.48 -11.15
N GLN A 306 25.86 -13.60 -12.46
CA GLN A 306 26.47 -12.53 -13.24
C GLN A 306 25.41 -11.49 -13.61
N ARG A 307 25.67 -10.23 -13.29
CA ARG A 307 24.77 -9.12 -13.64
C ARG A 307 25.34 -8.33 -14.81
N PRO A 308 24.54 -8.00 -15.83
CA PRO A 308 25.00 -7.26 -17.00
C PRO A 308 25.25 -5.77 -16.72
N MET A 309 24.71 -5.25 -15.61
CA MET A 309 24.79 -3.85 -15.22
C MET A 309 25.40 -3.71 -13.82
N THR A 310 26.07 -2.59 -13.58
CA THR A 310 26.50 -2.18 -12.24
C THR A 310 25.29 -1.94 -11.33
N PRO A 311 25.41 -2.15 -10.01
CA PRO A 311 24.33 -1.86 -9.05
C PRO A 311 23.71 -0.46 -9.20
N GLU A 312 24.54 0.57 -9.45
CA GLU A 312 24.12 1.96 -9.61
C GLU A 312 23.24 2.14 -10.85
N ALA A 313 23.69 1.65 -12.00
CA ALA A 313 22.93 1.70 -13.25
C ALA A 313 21.60 0.92 -13.15
N GLN A 314 21.60 -0.22 -12.45
CA GLN A 314 20.37 -0.99 -12.22
C GLN A 314 19.39 -0.23 -11.32
N ALA A 315 19.87 0.39 -10.24
CA ALA A 315 19.06 1.21 -9.36
C ALA A 315 18.50 2.45 -10.08
N GLN A 316 19.30 3.09 -10.93
CA GLN A 316 18.86 4.22 -11.75
C GLN A 316 17.73 3.81 -12.69
N GLN A 317 17.86 2.67 -13.39
CA GLN A 317 16.81 2.15 -14.27
C GLN A 317 15.52 1.86 -13.50
N SER A 318 15.62 1.21 -12.35
CA SER A 318 14.48 0.89 -11.50
C SER A 318 13.80 2.14 -10.91
N LEU A 319 14.58 3.14 -10.50
CA LEU A 319 14.03 4.42 -10.03
C LEU A 319 13.32 5.16 -11.15
N HIS A 320 13.90 5.21 -12.35
CA HIS A 320 13.26 5.85 -13.50
C HIS A 320 11.92 5.20 -13.85
N PHE A 321 11.84 3.86 -13.84
CA PHE A 321 10.59 3.14 -13.99
C PHE A 321 9.58 3.53 -12.90
N ALA A 322 10.00 3.55 -11.63
CA ALA A 322 9.15 3.87 -10.50
C ALA A 322 8.58 5.30 -10.57
N LEU A 323 9.42 6.28 -10.89
CA LEU A 323 9.01 7.68 -11.02
C LEU A 323 8.02 7.85 -12.16
N ARG A 324 8.28 7.27 -13.34
CA ARG A 324 7.36 7.32 -14.49
C ARG A 324 6.02 6.64 -14.19
N HIS A 325 6.05 5.50 -13.48
CA HIS A 325 4.83 4.79 -13.10
C HIS A 325 4.00 5.60 -12.08
N GLY A 326 4.64 6.21 -11.09
CA GLY A 326 3.97 7.00 -10.06
C GLY A 326 3.46 8.36 -10.57
N SER A 327 4.28 9.08 -11.33
CA SER A 327 3.95 10.43 -11.81
C SER A 327 2.81 10.44 -12.81
N ALA A 328 2.58 9.34 -13.54
CA ALA A 328 1.45 9.20 -14.44
C ALA A 328 0.08 9.26 -13.75
N ARG A 329 0.02 9.06 -12.42
CA ARG A 329 -1.24 8.98 -11.65
C ARG A 329 -1.32 9.98 -10.50
N SER A 330 -0.20 10.55 -10.07
CA SER A 330 -0.15 11.50 -8.96
C SER A 330 0.93 12.55 -9.17
N ALA A 331 0.59 13.81 -8.87
CA ALA A 331 1.55 14.91 -8.88
C ALA A 331 2.56 14.84 -7.72
N VAL A 332 2.16 14.19 -6.61
CA VAL A 332 2.99 13.95 -5.43
C VAL A 332 2.94 12.47 -5.08
N ILE A 333 4.11 11.84 -4.97
CA ILE A 333 4.27 10.39 -4.79
C ILE A 333 4.91 10.14 -3.44
N ASP A 334 4.36 9.23 -2.64
CA ASP A 334 4.95 8.81 -1.37
C ASP A 334 6.30 8.11 -1.61
N GLU A 335 7.33 8.41 -0.81
CA GLU A 335 8.63 7.74 -0.92
C GLU A 335 8.50 6.21 -0.82
N ARG A 336 7.58 5.70 0.00
CA ARG A 336 7.32 4.27 0.13
C ARG A 336 6.87 3.67 -1.19
N ASP A 337 6.03 4.37 -1.95
CA ASP A 337 5.52 3.88 -3.23
C ASP A 337 6.61 3.89 -4.31
N VAL A 338 7.45 4.95 -4.33
CA VAL A 338 8.61 5.03 -5.24
C VAL A 338 9.57 3.87 -4.99
N ILE A 339 9.96 3.64 -3.73
CA ILE A 339 10.88 2.56 -3.37
C ILE A 339 10.23 1.19 -3.66
N THR A 340 8.96 1.00 -3.32
CA THR A 340 8.23 -0.25 -3.60
C THR A 340 8.29 -0.60 -5.09
N ALA A 341 7.96 0.36 -5.96
CA ALA A 341 7.97 0.14 -7.41
C ALA A 341 9.38 -0.13 -7.94
N ALA A 342 10.40 0.59 -7.44
CA ALA A 342 11.78 0.39 -7.87
C ALA A 342 12.32 -0.98 -7.45
N LEU A 343 12.10 -1.40 -6.20
CA LEU A 343 12.55 -2.69 -5.70
C LEU A 343 11.84 -3.85 -6.40
N LYS A 344 10.54 -3.74 -6.68
CA LYS A 344 9.80 -4.77 -7.43
C LYS A 344 10.29 -4.89 -8.88
N HIS A 345 10.56 -3.76 -9.54
CA HIS A 345 11.12 -3.77 -10.89
C HIS A 345 12.52 -4.41 -10.92
N GLY A 346 13.35 -4.12 -9.92
CA GLY A 346 14.73 -4.59 -9.84
C GLY A 346 14.98 -5.77 -8.89
N ILE A 347 13.99 -6.57 -8.51
CA ILE A 347 14.10 -7.52 -7.39
C ILE A 347 15.33 -8.43 -7.45
N GLY A 348 16.18 -8.43 -6.42
CA GLY A 348 17.47 -9.13 -6.45
C GLY A 348 18.55 -8.34 -7.19
N ALA A 349 18.27 -7.74 -8.36
CA ALA A 349 19.26 -6.96 -9.13
C ALA A 349 19.60 -5.57 -8.55
N THR A 350 18.72 -4.97 -7.75
CA THR A 350 18.95 -3.72 -7.01
C THR A 350 18.63 -3.93 -5.52
N ASP A 351 19.15 -3.04 -4.67
CA ASP A 351 18.81 -2.99 -3.25
C ASP A 351 18.30 -1.61 -2.82
N LEU A 352 17.85 -1.52 -1.57
CA LEU A 352 17.28 -0.31 -0.98
C LEU A 352 18.28 0.85 -0.92
N ASP A 353 19.54 0.56 -0.61
CA ASP A 353 20.57 1.58 -0.39
C ASP A 353 20.97 2.26 -1.71
N HIS A 354 21.10 1.49 -2.80
CA HIS A 354 21.33 2.07 -4.12
C HIS A 354 20.12 2.86 -4.60
N VAL A 355 18.89 2.39 -4.38
CA VAL A 355 17.67 3.16 -4.74
C VAL A 355 17.62 4.49 -4.00
N ARG A 356 17.90 4.51 -2.69
CA ARG A 356 17.96 5.74 -1.90
C ARG A 356 19.06 6.69 -2.36
N SER A 357 20.23 6.15 -2.70
CA SER A 357 21.33 6.93 -3.24
C SER A 357 20.95 7.61 -4.56
N GLN A 358 20.19 6.89 -5.42
CA GLN A 358 19.65 7.47 -6.65
C GLN A 358 18.55 8.51 -6.39
N ILE A 359 17.67 8.30 -5.40
CA ILE A 359 16.69 9.32 -4.98
C ILE A 359 17.43 10.60 -4.56
N ALA A 360 18.44 10.49 -3.71
CA ALA A 360 19.25 11.62 -3.25
C ALA A 360 19.96 12.33 -4.42
N ALA A 361 20.51 11.58 -5.38
CA ALA A 361 21.12 12.16 -6.58
C ALA A 361 20.10 12.93 -7.44
N HIS A 362 18.89 12.40 -7.61
CA HIS A 362 17.80 13.09 -8.32
C HIS A 362 17.32 14.35 -7.59
N GLN A 363 17.34 14.35 -6.25
CA GLN A 363 17.05 15.55 -5.45
C GLN A 363 18.12 16.62 -5.61
N ASN A 364 19.39 16.24 -5.51
CA ASN A 364 20.53 17.17 -5.68
C ASN A 364 20.54 17.81 -7.08
N ASN A 365 20.11 17.07 -8.10
CA ASN A 365 20.02 17.56 -9.48
C ASN A 365 18.71 18.32 -9.77
N GLY A 366 17.81 18.45 -8.78
CA GLY A 366 16.52 19.15 -8.93
C GLY A 366 15.49 18.43 -9.81
N ASN A 367 15.72 17.17 -10.16
CA ASN A 367 14.77 16.35 -10.93
C ASN A 367 13.63 15.85 -10.04
N LEU A 368 13.92 15.63 -8.76
CA LEU A 368 12.97 15.23 -7.74
C LEU A 368 12.94 16.30 -6.64
N ILE A 369 11.76 16.75 -6.25
CA ILE A 369 11.58 17.82 -5.28
C ILE A 369 10.81 17.24 -4.09
N ALA A 370 11.37 17.36 -2.89
CA ALA A 370 10.69 16.91 -1.67
C ALA A 370 9.48 17.82 -1.39
N ALA A 371 8.30 17.22 -1.28
CA ALA A 371 7.07 17.86 -0.87
C ALA A 371 6.88 17.84 0.67
N GLY A 372 7.75 17.12 1.38
CA GLY A 372 7.86 17.15 2.83
C GLY A 372 7.20 15.95 3.52
N ARG A 373 7.66 15.71 4.74
CA ARG A 373 7.14 14.67 5.62
C ARG A 373 5.83 15.08 6.26
N SER A 374 4.94 14.11 6.43
CA SER A 374 3.68 14.29 7.15
C SER A 374 3.23 12.97 7.78
N TYR A 375 2.11 13.01 8.51
CA TYR A 375 1.47 11.77 8.96
C TYR A 375 1.10 10.84 7.79
N LEU A 376 0.74 11.38 6.63
CA LEU A 376 0.42 10.59 5.45
C LEU A 376 1.68 10.05 4.74
N HIS A 377 2.79 10.79 4.86
CA HIS A 377 4.07 10.53 4.18
C HIS A 377 5.22 10.49 5.20
N PRO A 378 5.40 9.36 5.93
CA PRO A 378 6.36 9.26 7.02
C PRO A 378 7.83 9.35 6.61
N LEU A 379 8.18 8.87 5.42
CA LEU A 379 9.57 8.86 4.95
C LEU A 379 9.91 10.15 4.21
N ASP A 380 9.11 10.46 3.19
CA ASP A 380 8.93 11.77 2.55
C ASP A 380 7.83 11.60 1.48
N SER A 381 7.57 12.67 0.74
CA SER A 381 6.86 12.61 -0.53
C SER A 381 7.57 13.47 -1.57
N TYR A 382 7.41 13.11 -2.84
CA TYR A 382 8.17 13.70 -3.92
C TYR A 382 7.28 14.14 -5.07
N THR A 383 7.63 15.28 -5.67
CA THR A 383 7.14 15.71 -6.98
C THR A 383 8.30 15.80 -7.96
N THR A 384 8.02 15.88 -9.26
CA THR A 384 9.04 16.02 -10.30
C THR A 384 9.10 17.45 -10.80
N ARG A 385 10.25 17.84 -11.37
CA ARG A 385 10.39 19.15 -12.04
C ARG A 385 9.34 19.34 -13.15
N GLU A 386 9.04 18.27 -13.88
CA GLU A 386 8.01 18.24 -14.92
C GLU A 386 6.62 18.57 -14.34
N MET A 387 6.24 17.97 -13.21
CA MET A 387 4.95 18.24 -12.56
C MET A 387 4.84 19.69 -12.08
N VAL A 388 5.92 20.24 -11.51
CA VAL A 388 5.95 21.65 -11.11
C VAL A 388 5.83 22.58 -12.32
N GLN A 389 6.47 22.22 -13.45
CA GLN A 389 6.34 22.98 -14.68
C GLN A 389 4.91 22.94 -15.22
N LEU A 390 4.29 21.75 -15.28
CA LEU A 390 2.89 21.60 -15.70
C LEU A 390 1.93 22.43 -14.83
N GLU A 391 2.14 22.45 -13.52
CA GLU A 391 1.32 23.29 -12.62
C GLU A 391 1.56 24.78 -12.86
N SER A 392 2.82 25.19 -13.07
CA SER A 392 3.13 26.58 -13.41
C SER A 392 2.49 27.01 -14.75
N GLU A 393 2.48 26.13 -15.75
CA GLU A 393 1.83 26.35 -17.04
C GLU A 393 0.31 26.45 -16.89
N ASN A 394 -0.31 25.57 -16.09
CA ASN A 394 -1.73 25.64 -15.76
C ASN A 394 -2.10 26.96 -15.09
N LEU A 395 -1.31 27.40 -14.10
CA LEU A 395 -1.53 28.67 -13.41
C LEU A 395 -1.35 29.87 -14.35
N ALA A 396 -0.35 29.83 -15.23
CA ALA A 396 -0.13 30.87 -16.23
C ALA A 396 -1.31 30.94 -17.22
N LEU A 397 -1.77 29.78 -17.72
CA LEU A 397 -2.92 29.66 -18.60
C LEU A 397 -4.19 30.25 -17.95
N VAL A 398 -4.47 29.87 -16.71
CA VAL A 398 -5.61 30.37 -15.94
C VAL A 398 -5.49 31.89 -15.74
N ARG A 399 -4.34 32.40 -15.28
CA ARG A 399 -4.14 33.85 -15.05
C ARG A 399 -4.27 34.66 -16.33
N ALA A 400 -3.67 34.20 -17.43
CA ALA A 400 -3.68 34.89 -18.71
C ALA A 400 -5.09 34.99 -19.31
N HIS A 401 -5.99 34.05 -19.00
CA HIS A 401 -7.32 33.98 -19.60
C HIS A 401 -8.46 34.22 -18.60
N MET A 402 -8.16 34.45 -17.31
CA MET A 402 -9.19 34.61 -16.27
C MET A 402 -10.18 35.74 -16.57
N ASN A 403 -9.77 36.77 -17.33
CA ASN A 403 -10.61 37.91 -17.69
C ASN A 403 -10.99 37.95 -19.18
N HIS A 404 -10.74 36.88 -19.93
CA HIS A 404 -11.02 36.78 -21.37
C HIS A 404 -12.23 35.90 -21.68
N GLY A 405 -13.02 35.52 -20.67
CA GLY A 405 -14.26 34.78 -20.85
C GLY A 405 -15.39 35.66 -21.41
N SER A 406 -16.27 35.06 -22.19
CA SER A 406 -17.54 35.69 -22.59
C SER A 406 -18.67 35.03 -21.80
N PRO A 407 -19.43 35.75 -20.97
CA PRO A 407 -20.58 35.17 -20.27
C PRO A 407 -21.57 34.57 -21.27
N VAL A 408 -22.10 33.38 -20.97
CA VAL A 408 -23.11 32.72 -21.82
C VAL A 408 -24.39 33.55 -21.87
N ALA A 409 -24.80 34.10 -20.72
CA ALA A 409 -25.93 35.01 -20.58
C ALA A 409 -25.62 36.45 -21.01
N GLY A 410 -24.38 36.75 -21.44
CA GLY A 410 -23.98 38.06 -21.94
C GLY A 410 -24.32 38.21 -23.42
N ILE A 411 -25.58 38.50 -23.75
CA ILE A 411 -25.94 38.96 -25.09
C ILE A 411 -25.94 40.48 -25.11
N VAL A 412 -25.16 41.03 -26.05
CA VAL A 412 -25.27 42.42 -26.47
C VAL A 412 -26.40 42.49 -27.49
N ILE A 413 -27.55 43.06 -27.10
CA ILE A 413 -28.67 43.26 -28.02
C ILE A 413 -28.64 44.71 -28.47
N ARG A 414 -28.68 44.97 -29.79
CA ARG A 414 -28.96 46.32 -30.30
C ARG A 414 -30.42 46.62 -30.02
N SER A 415 -30.68 47.64 -29.22
CA SER A 415 -32.03 48.17 -29.03
C SER A 415 -32.61 48.60 -30.38
N ALA A 416 -33.79 48.08 -30.73
CA ALA A 416 -34.51 48.48 -31.94
C ALA A 416 -35.05 49.92 -31.88
N VAL A 417 -35.09 50.53 -30.69
CA VAL A 417 -35.70 51.85 -30.46
C VAL A 417 -34.70 52.99 -30.61
N ASN A 418 -33.42 52.75 -30.30
CA ASN A 418 -32.37 53.79 -30.30
C ASN A 418 -30.97 53.29 -30.73
N GLY A 419 -30.84 52.05 -31.19
CA GLY A 419 -29.57 51.49 -31.69
C GLY A 419 -28.50 51.24 -30.62
N GLN A 420 -28.79 51.54 -29.35
CA GLN A 420 -27.85 51.40 -28.24
C GLN A 420 -27.66 49.92 -27.87
N LEU A 421 -26.40 49.54 -27.60
CA LEU A 421 -26.04 48.19 -27.15
C LEU A 421 -26.43 48.07 -25.68
N VAL A 422 -27.38 47.18 -25.36
CA VAL A 422 -27.78 46.88 -23.98
C VAL A 422 -27.25 45.50 -23.59
N THR A 423 -26.59 45.43 -22.43
CA THR A 423 -26.16 44.16 -21.83
C THR A 423 -27.26 43.66 -20.90
N VAL A 424 -27.93 42.56 -21.26
CA VAL A 424 -29.00 41.96 -20.44
C VAL A 424 -28.69 40.47 -20.27
N GLY A 425 -28.78 39.92 -19.05
CA GLY A 425 -28.46 38.50 -18.86
C GLY A 425 -28.77 37.88 -17.50
N THR A 426 -28.52 38.57 -16.39
CA THR A 426 -28.59 37.95 -15.05
C THR A 426 -30.01 37.61 -14.62
N ASP A 427 -30.99 38.48 -14.90
CA ASP A 427 -32.37 38.26 -14.47
C ASP A 427 -33.02 37.11 -15.25
N LYS A 428 -32.70 36.99 -16.54
CA LYS A 428 -33.12 35.86 -17.39
C LYS A 428 -32.59 34.52 -16.89
N VAL A 429 -31.37 34.47 -16.36
CA VAL A 429 -30.82 33.24 -15.77
C VAL A 429 -31.57 32.89 -14.48
N ARG A 430 -31.89 33.87 -13.63
CA ARG A 430 -32.67 33.63 -12.40
C ARG A 430 -34.07 33.11 -12.72
N GLU A 431 -34.76 33.75 -13.65
CA GLU A 431 -36.06 33.29 -14.16
C GLU A 431 -35.98 31.88 -14.75
N TRP A 432 -34.94 31.59 -15.54
CA TRP A 432 -34.70 30.26 -16.10
C TRP A 432 -34.53 29.18 -15.02
N THR A 433 -33.68 29.44 -14.02
CA THR A 433 -33.45 28.49 -12.92
C THR A 433 -34.71 28.24 -12.09
N ALA A 434 -35.52 29.27 -11.87
CA ALA A 434 -36.79 29.18 -11.16
C ALA A 434 -37.84 28.37 -11.97
N ALA A 435 -37.93 28.60 -13.28
CA ALA A 435 -38.82 27.86 -14.18
C ALA A 435 -38.50 26.36 -14.22
N ARG A 436 -37.23 25.98 -14.01
CA ARG A 436 -36.79 24.58 -13.92
C ARG A 436 -36.80 24.00 -12.51
N LYS A 437 -37.30 24.76 -11.52
CA LYS A 437 -37.42 24.33 -10.12
C LYS A 437 -36.11 23.75 -9.57
N LEU A 438 -34.98 24.35 -9.98
CA LEU A 438 -33.68 23.96 -9.44
C LEU A 438 -33.63 24.29 -7.94
N LEU A 439 -32.97 23.44 -7.16
CA LEU A 439 -32.70 23.72 -5.75
C LEU A 439 -31.79 24.96 -5.63
N PRO A 440 -31.76 25.66 -4.47
CA PRO A 440 -30.96 26.88 -4.31
C PRO A 440 -29.49 26.73 -4.76
N ASP A 441 -28.78 25.72 -4.25
CA ASP A 441 -27.37 25.45 -4.60
C ASP A 441 -27.18 25.14 -6.09
N GLN A 442 -28.19 24.52 -6.72
CA GLN A 442 -28.18 24.18 -8.14
C GLN A 442 -28.42 25.41 -9.02
N ALA A 443 -29.32 26.29 -8.59
CA ALA A 443 -29.56 27.57 -9.23
C ALA A 443 -28.32 28.46 -9.14
N ASP A 444 -27.63 28.49 -8.00
CA ASP A 444 -26.38 29.22 -7.82
C ASP A 444 -25.26 28.68 -8.71
N ALA A 445 -25.13 27.35 -8.82
CA ALA A 445 -24.18 26.72 -9.74
C ALA A 445 -24.45 27.07 -11.22
N ALA A 446 -25.72 27.03 -11.64
CA ALA A 446 -26.13 27.42 -12.99
C ALA A 446 -25.91 28.92 -13.24
N PHE A 447 -26.25 29.76 -12.25
CA PHE A 447 -26.05 31.20 -12.31
C PHE A 447 -24.57 31.55 -12.45
N LEU A 448 -23.70 30.98 -11.61
CA LEU A 448 -22.25 31.15 -11.69
C LEU A 448 -21.73 30.78 -13.08
N THR A 449 -22.09 29.61 -13.57
CA THR A 449 -21.59 29.09 -14.86
C THR A 449 -22.05 29.95 -16.04
N LEU A 450 -23.31 30.39 -16.05
CA LEU A 450 -23.89 31.11 -17.19
C LEU A 450 -23.55 32.61 -17.21
N THR A 451 -23.22 33.21 -16.06
CA THR A 451 -23.01 34.66 -15.92
C THR A 451 -21.56 35.06 -15.70
N THR A 452 -20.68 34.11 -15.37
CA THR A 452 -19.27 34.42 -15.11
C THR A 452 -18.59 35.04 -16.34
N PRO A 453 -17.83 36.16 -16.18
CA PRO A 453 -16.95 36.68 -17.22
C PRO A 453 -15.61 35.92 -17.26
N LYS A 454 -15.41 34.94 -16.37
CA LYS A 454 -14.18 34.15 -16.33
C LYS A 454 -14.19 33.06 -17.39
N TRP A 455 -13.02 32.76 -17.94
CA TRP A 455 -12.86 31.70 -18.93
C TRP A 455 -13.16 30.29 -18.39
N ALA A 456 -13.01 30.08 -17.07
CA ALA A 456 -13.38 28.84 -16.41
C ALA A 456 -14.08 29.12 -15.08
N SER A 457 -15.01 28.23 -14.71
CA SER A 457 -15.68 28.19 -13.41
C SER A 457 -15.69 26.74 -12.90
N ALA A 458 -15.52 26.55 -11.59
CA ALA A 458 -15.58 25.25 -10.95
C ALA A 458 -16.84 25.16 -10.07
N VAL A 459 -17.58 24.06 -10.20
CA VAL A 459 -18.75 23.76 -9.37
C VAL A 459 -18.49 22.43 -8.66
N GLU A 460 -18.46 22.46 -7.33
CA GLU A 460 -18.36 21.26 -6.50
C GLU A 460 -19.75 20.86 -6.00
N GLY A 461 -20.06 19.56 -6.01
CA GLY A 461 -21.31 19.05 -5.49
C GLY A 461 -21.15 17.67 -4.88
N LEU A 462 -21.81 17.43 -3.75
CA LEU A 462 -21.78 16.15 -3.03
C LEU A 462 -22.29 14.99 -3.90
N ALA A 463 -21.96 13.75 -3.52
CA ALA A 463 -22.50 12.58 -4.20
C ALA A 463 -24.04 12.53 -4.08
N GLY A 464 -24.75 12.22 -5.16
CA GLY A 464 -26.22 12.12 -5.16
C GLY A 464 -26.98 13.44 -5.33
N THR A 465 -26.33 14.60 -5.44
CA THR A 465 -26.99 15.92 -5.53
C THR A 465 -27.55 16.30 -6.92
N THR A 466 -27.93 15.30 -7.73
CA THR A 466 -28.52 15.49 -9.07
C THR A 466 -27.74 16.46 -9.97
N LYS A 467 -26.39 16.37 -9.95
CA LYS A 467 -25.48 17.19 -10.77
C LYS A 467 -25.81 17.20 -12.27
N THR A 468 -26.28 16.07 -12.79
CA THR A 468 -26.71 15.92 -14.19
C THR A 468 -27.90 16.81 -14.55
N THR A 469 -28.82 17.04 -13.60
CA THR A 469 -29.97 17.94 -13.79
C THR A 469 -29.52 19.39 -13.98
N VAL A 470 -28.52 19.83 -13.21
CA VAL A 470 -27.93 21.18 -13.34
C VAL A 470 -27.22 21.34 -14.67
N VAL A 471 -26.37 20.36 -15.04
CA VAL A 471 -25.64 20.35 -16.31
C VAL A 471 -26.60 20.40 -17.52
N GLY A 472 -27.67 19.61 -17.50
CA GLY A 472 -28.69 19.64 -18.56
C GLY A 472 -29.37 21.01 -18.67
N SER A 473 -29.68 21.64 -17.54
CA SER A 473 -30.31 22.96 -17.49
C SER A 473 -29.39 24.08 -18.00
N ILE A 474 -28.08 24.01 -17.68
CA ILE A 474 -27.06 24.91 -18.21
C ILE A 474 -26.93 24.74 -19.72
N LYS A 475 -26.85 23.49 -20.19
CA LYS A 475 -26.73 23.17 -21.61
C LYS A 475 -27.88 23.74 -22.42
N GLU A 476 -29.12 23.55 -21.97
CA GLU A 476 -30.29 24.05 -22.69
C GLU A 476 -30.29 25.57 -22.78
N PHE A 477 -30.00 26.27 -21.68
CA PHE A 477 -29.89 27.73 -21.70
C PHE A 477 -28.82 28.19 -22.69
N ALA A 478 -27.63 27.58 -22.64
CA ALA A 478 -26.52 27.94 -23.52
C ALA A 478 -26.87 27.73 -25.01
N GLN A 479 -27.55 26.64 -25.35
CA GLN A 479 -28.01 26.38 -26.72
C GLN A 479 -29.06 27.39 -27.20
N ILE A 480 -29.99 27.80 -26.32
CA ILE A 480 -30.96 28.87 -26.65
C ILE A 480 -30.22 30.19 -26.94
N GLN A 481 -29.11 30.46 -26.26
CA GLN A 481 -28.26 31.63 -26.52
C GLN A 481 -27.30 31.45 -27.71
N GLY A 482 -27.40 30.35 -28.47
CA GLY A 482 -26.59 30.08 -29.67
C GLY A 482 -25.19 29.52 -29.39
N TRP A 483 -24.94 29.00 -28.19
CA TRP A 483 -23.67 28.32 -27.86
C TRP A 483 -23.74 26.84 -28.19
N THR A 484 -22.62 26.29 -28.69
CA THR A 484 -22.43 24.84 -28.79
C THR A 484 -21.90 24.31 -27.47
N VAL A 485 -22.53 23.29 -26.91
CA VAL A 485 -22.14 22.72 -25.60
C VAL A 485 -21.51 21.35 -25.81
N ARG A 486 -20.31 21.14 -25.29
CA ARG A 486 -19.56 19.88 -25.40
C ARG A 486 -19.14 19.39 -24.02
N GLY A 487 -19.22 18.09 -23.80
CA GLY A 487 -18.85 17.46 -22.54
C GLY A 487 -17.55 16.66 -22.64
N PHE A 488 -16.70 16.75 -21.61
CA PHE A 488 -15.46 15.99 -21.54
C PHE A 488 -15.32 15.24 -20.21
N GLY A 489 -15.34 13.91 -20.29
CA GLY A 489 -15.19 13.05 -19.11
C GLY A 489 -13.77 12.48 -18.97
N THR A 490 -13.27 12.36 -17.74
CA THR A 490 -12.04 11.59 -17.46
C THR A 490 -12.26 10.08 -17.57
N THR A 491 -13.50 9.62 -17.39
CA THR A 491 -13.88 8.19 -17.44
C THR A 491 -15.09 7.97 -18.34
N THR A 492 -15.27 6.74 -18.81
CA THR A 492 -16.47 6.32 -19.57
C THR A 492 -17.75 6.53 -18.77
N GLY A 493 -17.71 6.30 -17.45
CA GLY A 493 -18.86 6.56 -16.56
C GLY A 493 -19.24 8.04 -16.50
N SER A 494 -18.25 8.94 -16.41
CA SER A 494 -18.49 10.40 -16.48
C SER A 494 -19.10 10.82 -17.82
N VAL A 495 -18.61 10.25 -18.93
CA VAL A 495 -19.16 10.50 -20.27
C VAL A 495 -20.61 10.02 -20.37
N HIS A 496 -20.93 8.83 -19.86
CA HIS A 496 -22.31 8.33 -19.83
C HIS A 496 -23.23 9.24 -19.00
N ALA A 497 -22.75 9.76 -17.87
CA ALA A 497 -23.51 10.68 -17.04
C ALA A 497 -23.80 12.02 -17.77
N LEU A 498 -22.81 12.58 -18.47
CA LEU A 498 -22.98 13.80 -19.26
C LEU A 498 -23.90 13.59 -20.48
N ASN A 499 -23.74 12.47 -21.19
CA ASN A 499 -24.65 12.09 -22.28
C ASN A 499 -26.08 11.88 -21.77
N GLY A 500 -26.26 11.29 -20.59
CA GLY A 500 -27.55 11.16 -19.93
C GLY A 500 -28.18 12.51 -19.54
N ALA A 501 -27.35 13.54 -19.33
CA ALA A 501 -27.79 14.93 -19.16
C ALA A 501 -28.04 15.66 -20.51
N GLY A 502 -27.91 14.96 -21.63
CA GLY A 502 -28.13 15.49 -22.98
C GLY A 502 -26.97 16.28 -23.57
N VAL A 503 -25.78 16.25 -22.95
CA VAL A 503 -24.57 16.91 -23.47
C VAL A 503 -23.79 15.93 -24.36
N GLU A 504 -23.51 16.30 -25.60
CA GLU A 504 -22.66 15.49 -26.49
C GLU A 504 -21.24 15.41 -25.90
N SER A 505 -20.85 14.20 -25.46
CA SER A 505 -19.66 14.03 -24.63
C SER A 505 -18.70 12.97 -25.12
N GLN A 506 -17.40 13.20 -24.91
CA GLN A 506 -16.34 12.22 -25.15
C GLN A 506 -15.30 12.20 -24.04
N THR A 507 -14.44 11.18 -24.02
CA THR A 507 -13.35 11.14 -23.03
C THR A 507 -12.26 12.14 -23.37
N ILE A 508 -11.57 12.68 -22.36
CA ILE A 508 -10.38 13.52 -22.58
C ILE A 508 -9.33 12.74 -23.39
N ALA A 509 -9.16 11.44 -23.12
CA ALA A 509 -8.26 10.58 -23.90
C ALA A 509 -8.60 10.57 -25.40
N LYS A 510 -9.90 10.50 -25.76
CA LYS A 510 -10.35 10.57 -27.16
C LYS A 510 -10.13 11.96 -27.75
N LEU A 511 -10.37 13.03 -26.99
CA LEU A 511 -10.11 14.40 -27.41
C LEU A 511 -8.63 14.62 -27.75
N LEU A 512 -7.72 14.07 -26.94
CA LEU A 512 -6.28 14.17 -27.20
C LEU A 512 -5.84 13.34 -28.42
N ALA A 513 -6.48 12.19 -28.66
CA ALA A 513 -6.19 11.35 -29.83
C ALA A 513 -6.81 11.90 -31.12
N THR A 514 -7.92 12.63 -31.04
CA THR A 514 -8.62 13.24 -32.17
C THR A 514 -9.06 14.65 -31.77
N PRO A 515 -8.15 15.64 -31.92
CA PRO A 515 -8.42 17.02 -31.54
C PRO A 515 -9.60 17.60 -32.30
N LEU A 516 -10.28 18.56 -31.67
CA LEU A 516 -11.36 19.30 -32.33
C LEU A 516 -10.80 20.15 -33.49
N PRO A 517 -11.58 20.36 -34.57
CA PRO A 517 -11.18 21.21 -35.67
C PRO A 517 -10.84 22.64 -35.22
N SER A 518 -9.79 23.23 -35.81
CA SER A 518 -9.39 24.62 -35.58
C SER A 518 -9.34 25.38 -36.92
N PRO A 519 -9.93 26.59 -37.05
CA PRO A 519 -10.61 27.35 -36.00
C PRO A 519 -12.00 26.81 -35.67
N LYS A 520 -12.44 27.03 -34.43
CA LYS A 520 -13.78 26.64 -33.98
C LYS A 520 -14.86 27.49 -34.66
N ALA A 521 -15.94 26.85 -35.11
CA ALA A 521 -17.09 27.53 -35.68
C ALA A 521 -18.03 28.05 -34.55
N GLY A 522 -17.80 29.26 -34.07
CA GLY A 522 -18.71 29.95 -33.12
C GLY A 522 -18.34 29.81 -31.64
N ARG A 523 -19.28 30.19 -30.76
CA ARG A 523 -19.10 30.18 -29.30
C ARG A 523 -19.34 28.78 -28.74
N GLU A 524 -18.41 28.28 -27.93
CA GLU A 524 -18.50 26.96 -27.32
C GLU A 524 -18.43 27.03 -25.79
N LEU A 525 -19.30 26.28 -25.12
CA LEU A 525 -19.24 26.01 -23.69
C LEU A 525 -18.77 24.57 -23.48
N TRP A 526 -17.67 24.41 -22.75
CA TRP A 526 -17.10 23.09 -22.45
C TRP A 526 -17.43 22.74 -21.00
N ILE A 527 -17.93 21.51 -20.77
CA ILE A 527 -18.35 20.99 -19.47
C ILE A 527 -17.53 19.76 -19.09
#